data_AF-A0A7S2JEM5-F1
#
_entry.id   AF-A0A7S2JEM5-F1
#
_cell.length_a   1.000
_cell.length_b   1.000
_cell.length_c   1.000
_cell.angle_alpha   90.00
_cell.angle_beta   90.00
_cell.angle_gamma   90.00
#
_symmetry.space_group_name_H-M   'P 1'
#
loop_
_entity.id
_entity.type
_entity.pdbx_description
1 polymer ?
#
loop_
_entity_poly.entity_id
_entity_poly.type
_entity_poly.pdbx_seq_one_letter_code
_entity_poly.pdbx_strand_id
1 'polypeptide(L)'
;VIEEFFRALPTDEMTAAEIDLRQAVLDLVQARASDGAAPLLSEACRDRSIMQARGALMPPEVPLRQWVEKRIGGEVEVFRDPKGMYALRMRNSKNDGASADALSREEGREAFFATLPEDRFTPEEERLREALLAFLGGCREPPSLSQAGGDPDVRRTR
;
A
#
# COMPACT_ATOMS: atom_id res chain seq x y z
N VAL A 1 21.07 3.43 19.51
CA VAL A 1 20.18 4.54 19.96
C VAL A 1 18.86 4.61 19.19
N ILE A 2 18.81 5.06 17.92
CA ILE A 2 17.54 5.21 17.17
C ILE A 2 16.86 3.85 16.91
N GLU A 3 17.59 2.87 16.37
CA GLU A 3 17.03 1.54 16.08
C GLU A 3 16.67 0.76 17.37
N GLU A 4 17.41 0.98 18.45
CA GLU A 4 17.08 0.43 19.78
C GLU A 4 15.76 0.97 20.32
N PHE A 5 15.51 2.28 20.18
CA PHE A 5 14.24 2.88 20.56
C PHE A 5 13.08 2.23 19.80
N PHE A 6 13.20 2.06 18.48
CA PHE A 6 12.15 1.41 17.69
C PHE A 6 12.00 -0.09 17.97
N ARG A 7 13.08 -0.79 18.35
CA ARG A 7 13.01 -2.21 18.77
C ARG A 7 12.40 -2.39 20.16
N ALA A 8 12.51 -1.37 21.02
CA ALA A 8 11.89 -1.38 22.34
C ALA A 8 10.38 -1.11 22.29
N LEU A 9 9.89 -0.53 21.19
CA LEU A 9 8.46 -0.30 20.98
C LEU A 9 7.76 -1.57 20.46
N PRO A 10 6.55 -1.86 20.96
CA PRO A 10 5.75 -2.98 20.45
C PRO A 10 5.38 -2.75 18.99
N THR A 11 5.58 -3.77 18.14
CA THR A 11 5.30 -3.65 16.71
C THR A 11 3.80 -3.74 16.40
N ASP A 12 3.04 -4.48 17.24
CA ASP A 12 1.62 -4.77 17.05
C ASP A 12 0.68 -3.80 17.81
N GLU A 13 1.21 -3.09 18.82
CA GLU A 13 0.43 -2.16 19.64
C GLU A 13 1.04 -0.75 19.62
N MET A 14 0.18 0.26 19.79
CA MET A 14 0.60 1.64 19.99
C MET A 14 0.41 2.02 21.46
N THR A 15 1.46 2.54 22.08
CA THR A 15 1.37 3.09 23.44
C THR A 15 0.54 4.37 23.47
N ALA A 16 0.05 4.77 24.65
CA ALA A 16 -0.72 6.01 24.80
C ALA A 16 0.02 7.25 24.28
N ALA A 17 1.34 7.33 24.49
CA ALA A 17 2.18 8.41 23.98
C ALA A 17 2.31 8.39 22.44
N GLU A 18 2.35 7.20 21.83
CA GLU A 18 2.33 7.07 20.37
C GLU A 18 0.98 7.43 19.77
N ILE A 19 -0.11 7.07 20.44
CA ILE A 19 -1.47 7.44 20.03
C ILE A 19 -1.62 8.96 20.08
N ASP A 20 -1.12 9.62 21.12
CA ASP A 20 -1.16 11.09 21.25
C ASP A 20 -0.38 11.77 20.11
N LEU A 21 0.84 11.31 19.82
CA LEU A 21 1.64 11.84 18.70
C LEU A 21 0.97 11.57 17.35
N ARG A 22 0.43 10.37 17.15
CA ARG A 22 -0.31 10.00 15.93
C ARG A 22 -1.49 10.93 15.73
N GLN A 23 -2.31 11.11 16.77
CA GLN A 23 -3.51 11.93 16.70
C GLN A 23 -3.18 13.39 16.40
N ALA A 24 -2.12 13.95 17.01
CA ALA A 24 -1.66 15.30 16.73
C ALA A 24 -1.20 15.48 15.27
N VAL A 25 -0.47 14.50 14.72
CA VAL A 25 -0.06 14.53 13.31
C VAL A 25 -1.26 14.42 12.38
N LEU A 26 -2.19 13.50 12.66
CA LEU A 26 -3.40 13.31 11.85
C LEU A 26 -4.29 14.55 11.86
N ASP A 27 -4.49 15.17 13.02
CA ASP A 27 -5.29 16.40 13.16
C ASP A 27 -4.70 17.54 12.33
N LEU A 28 -3.37 17.74 12.40
CA LEU A 28 -2.68 18.74 11.60
C LEU A 28 -2.85 18.50 10.09
N VAL A 29 -2.65 17.25 9.65
CA VAL A 29 -2.78 16.90 8.23
C VAL A 29 -4.22 17.06 7.77
N GLN A 30 -5.21 16.66 8.57
CA GLN A 30 -6.63 16.77 8.24
C GLN A 30 -7.10 18.22 8.21
N ALA A 31 -6.65 19.06 9.15
CA ALA A 31 -6.94 20.47 9.18
C ALA A 31 -6.42 21.19 7.92
N ARG A 32 -5.21 20.86 7.48
CA ARG A 32 -4.62 21.45 6.27
C ARG A 32 -5.18 20.87 4.98
N ALA A 33 -5.49 19.57 4.95
CA ALA A 33 -6.15 18.94 3.82
C ALA A 33 -7.53 19.57 3.54
N SER A 34 -8.24 20.02 4.59
CA SER A 34 -9.50 20.77 4.47
C SER A 34 -9.31 22.14 3.80
N ASP A 35 -8.12 22.74 3.92
CA ASP A 35 -7.70 23.98 3.25
C ASP A 35 -7.14 23.73 1.83
N GLY A 36 -7.06 22.47 1.40
CA GLY A 36 -6.50 22.07 0.11
C GLY A 36 -4.96 22.10 0.06
N ALA A 37 -4.29 22.20 1.20
CA ALA A 37 -2.83 22.25 1.31
C ALA A 37 -2.27 21.07 2.11
N ALA A 38 -1.04 20.65 1.76
CA ALA A 38 -0.30 19.67 2.56
C ALA A 38 0.57 20.42 3.60
N PRO A 39 0.47 20.12 4.91
CA PRO A 39 1.37 20.73 5.88
C PRO A 39 2.81 20.32 5.60
N LEU A 40 3.72 21.28 5.73
CA LEU A 40 5.14 20.97 5.70
C LEU A 40 5.55 20.27 6.99
N LEU A 41 6.48 19.31 6.89
CA LEU A 41 7.07 18.66 8.07
C LEU A 41 7.70 19.68 9.03
N SER A 42 8.27 20.77 8.48
CA SER A 42 8.80 21.87 9.28
C SER A 42 7.73 22.64 10.06
N GLU A 43 6.51 22.74 9.55
CA GLU A 43 5.37 23.30 10.29
C GLU A 43 4.88 22.33 11.35
N ALA A 44 4.82 21.03 11.03
CA ALA A 44 4.49 19.98 11.99
C ALA A 44 5.44 19.98 13.20
N CYS A 45 6.73 20.18 12.99
CA CYS A 45 7.72 20.31 14.08
C CYS A 45 7.55 21.58 14.94
N ARG A 46 6.76 22.57 14.50
CA ARG A 46 6.46 23.81 15.26
C ARG A 46 5.10 23.76 15.94
N ASP A 47 4.29 22.75 15.65
CA ASP A 47 2.99 22.56 16.27
C ASP A 47 3.16 22.19 17.75
N ARG A 48 2.42 22.85 18.65
CA ARG A 48 2.57 22.66 20.10
C ARG A 48 2.22 21.23 20.52
N SER A 49 1.17 20.66 19.95
CA SER A 49 0.70 19.31 20.29
C SER A 49 1.73 18.28 19.84
N ILE A 50 2.24 18.42 18.61
CA ILE A 50 3.30 17.53 18.10
C ILE A 50 4.60 17.69 18.90
N MET A 51 4.99 18.90 19.28
CA MET A 51 6.19 19.12 20.11
C MET A 51 6.08 18.48 21.49
N GLN A 52 4.92 18.61 22.14
CA GLN A 52 4.67 18.01 23.45
C GLN A 52 4.70 16.49 23.38
N ALA A 53 3.96 15.90 22.43
CA ALA A 53 3.91 14.47 22.22
C ALA A 53 5.28 13.90 21.84
N ARG A 54 6.04 14.62 21.00
CA ARG A 54 7.42 14.26 20.64
C ARG A 54 8.33 14.23 21.86
N GLY A 55 8.26 15.26 22.71
CA GLY A 55 9.08 15.33 23.92
C GLY A 55 8.74 14.27 24.96
N ALA A 56 7.49 13.82 25.00
CA ALA A 56 7.04 12.75 25.89
C ALA A 56 7.41 11.34 25.37
N LEU A 57 7.37 11.14 24.06
CA LEU A 57 7.52 9.82 23.45
C LEU A 57 8.97 9.49 23.07
N MET A 58 9.69 10.43 22.46
CA MET A 58 10.88 10.11 21.68
C MET A 58 12.08 11.00 22.04
N PRO A 59 13.29 10.42 22.13
CA PRO A 59 14.50 11.19 22.40
C PRO A 59 14.81 12.15 21.24
N PRO A 60 15.54 13.25 21.49
CA PRO A 60 15.80 14.30 20.51
C PRO A 60 16.59 13.81 19.28
N GLU A 61 17.25 12.66 19.39
CA GLU A 61 18.00 12.02 18.32
C GLU A 61 17.12 11.34 17.27
N VAL A 62 15.85 11.03 17.59
CA VAL A 62 14.91 10.40 16.66
C VAL A 62 14.16 11.49 15.88
N PRO A 63 14.30 11.58 14.56
CA PRO A 63 13.56 12.56 13.77
C PRO A 63 12.10 12.15 13.60
N LEU A 64 11.18 13.13 13.73
CA LEU A 64 9.74 12.92 13.56
C LEU A 64 9.41 12.23 12.23
N ARG A 65 10.09 12.62 11.15
CA ARG A 65 9.96 11.99 9.83
C ARG A 65 10.11 10.46 9.90
N GLN A 66 11.16 9.97 10.55
CA GLN A 66 11.45 8.54 10.59
C GLN A 66 10.42 7.80 11.44
N TRP A 67 9.94 8.42 12.52
CA TRP A 67 8.83 7.88 13.30
C TRP A 67 7.53 7.80 12.47
N VAL A 68 7.20 8.86 11.73
CA VAL A 68 6.04 8.87 10.82
C VAL A 68 6.15 7.75 9.81
N GLU A 69 7.27 7.63 9.09
CA GLU A 69 7.48 6.60 8.07
C GLU A 69 7.44 5.17 8.65
N LYS A 70 7.92 4.96 9.88
CA LYS A 70 8.01 3.62 10.50
C LYS A 70 6.74 3.17 11.22
N ARG A 71 6.03 4.07 11.90
CA ARG A 71 4.88 3.72 12.77
C ARG A 71 3.55 4.03 12.13
N ILE A 72 3.42 5.19 11.48
CA ILE A 72 2.15 5.64 10.87
C ILE A 72 2.26 5.82 9.35
N GLY A 73 3.25 5.21 8.71
CA GLY A 73 3.47 5.28 7.26
C GLY A 73 2.36 4.64 6.43
N GLY A 74 1.50 3.83 7.07
CA GLY A 74 0.26 3.33 6.47
C GLY A 74 -0.82 4.41 6.32
N GLU A 75 -0.84 5.40 7.20
CA GLU A 75 -1.89 6.43 7.27
C GLU A 75 -1.44 7.78 6.72
N VAL A 76 -0.20 8.17 7.05
CA VAL A 76 0.40 9.44 6.67
C VAL A 76 1.65 9.15 5.85
N GLU A 77 1.71 9.74 4.66
CA GLU A 77 2.86 9.67 3.79
C GLU A 77 3.67 10.96 3.86
N VAL A 78 5.00 10.81 3.95
CA VAL A 78 5.96 11.91 3.81
C VAL A 78 6.43 11.94 2.37
N PHE A 79 6.12 13.01 1.64
CA PHE A 79 6.55 13.18 0.25
C PHE A 79 7.33 14.49 0.10
N ARG A 80 8.02 14.63 -1.04
CA ARG A 80 8.79 15.83 -1.36
C ARG A 80 7.97 16.70 -2.31
N ASP A 81 7.66 17.91 -1.87
CA ASP A 81 6.98 18.93 -2.68
C ASP A 81 7.89 19.40 -3.85
N PRO A 82 7.35 19.94 -4.96
CA PRO A 82 8.13 20.59 -6.03
C PRO A 82 9.17 21.61 -5.55
N LYS A 83 8.99 22.22 -4.38
CA LYS A 83 10.00 23.10 -3.75
C LYS A 83 11.16 22.35 -3.07
N GLY A 84 11.18 21.02 -3.13
CA GLY A 84 12.19 20.18 -2.50
C GLY A 84 12.01 19.97 -0.99
N MET A 85 10.91 20.47 -0.41
CA MET A 85 10.61 20.38 1.02
C MET A 85 9.80 19.11 1.35
N TYR A 86 9.94 18.60 2.56
CA TYR A 86 9.13 17.47 3.03
C TYR A 86 7.75 17.95 3.47
N ALA A 87 6.71 17.38 2.87
CA ALA A 87 5.31 17.62 3.19
C ALA A 87 4.64 16.32 3.64
N LEU A 88 3.57 16.46 4.43
CA LEU A 88 2.78 15.36 4.95
C LEU A 88 1.46 15.30 4.18
N ARG A 89 1.03 14.11 3.74
CA ARG A 89 -0.30 13.89 3.18
C ARG A 89 -0.95 12.63 3.75
N MET A 90 -2.28 12.64 3.84
CA MET A 90 -3.03 11.42 4.15
C MET A 90 -2.94 10.45 2.98
N ARG A 91 -2.61 9.19 3.26
CA ARG A 91 -2.48 8.13 2.25
C ARG A 91 -3.82 7.80 1.58
N ASN A 92 -4.94 8.08 2.24
CA ASN A 92 -6.29 7.79 1.76
C ASN A 92 -7.00 8.94 1.02
N SER A 93 -6.36 10.09 0.80
CA SER A 93 -7.06 11.30 0.33
C SER A 93 -6.98 11.56 -1.18
N LYS A 94 -6.89 10.52 -2.04
CA LYS A 94 -7.13 10.52 -3.52
C LYS A 94 -5.93 10.36 -4.48
N ASN A 95 -4.73 9.92 -4.08
CA ASN A 95 -3.67 9.71 -5.11
C ASN A 95 -2.56 8.71 -4.76
N ASP A 96 -2.88 7.43 -4.52
CA ASP A 96 -1.86 6.37 -4.66
C ASP A 96 -2.49 5.00 -4.96
N GLY A 97 -2.57 4.66 -6.25
CA GLY A 97 -3.12 3.40 -6.76
C GLY A 97 -2.17 2.20 -6.58
N ALA A 98 -1.72 1.92 -5.37
CA ALA A 98 -0.74 0.84 -5.16
C ALA A 98 -0.88 -0.01 -3.88
N SER A 99 -1.94 0.12 -3.06
CA SER A 99 -2.14 -0.84 -1.95
C SER A 99 -3.58 -1.17 -1.55
N ALA A 100 -4.58 -0.41 -1.98
CA ALA A 100 -5.98 -0.85 -1.86
C ALA A 100 -6.42 -1.71 -3.07
N ASP A 101 -5.81 -1.51 -4.25
CA ASP A 101 -6.12 -2.26 -5.47
C ASP A 101 -5.63 -3.71 -5.42
N ALA A 102 -4.59 -4.03 -4.63
CA ALA A 102 -4.13 -5.41 -4.47
C ALA A 102 -5.18 -6.23 -3.71
N LEU A 103 -5.62 -5.75 -2.54
CA LEU A 103 -6.67 -6.40 -1.76
C LEU A 103 -8.00 -6.42 -2.51
N SER A 104 -8.42 -5.32 -3.15
CA SER A 104 -9.64 -5.34 -3.98
C SER A 104 -9.51 -6.14 -5.29
N ARG A 105 -8.32 -6.32 -5.86
CA ARG A 105 -8.09 -7.28 -6.96
C ARG A 105 -8.10 -8.71 -6.47
N GLU A 106 -7.57 -8.97 -5.28
CA GLU A 106 -7.58 -10.28 -4.65
C GLU A 106 -9.01 -10.66 -4.30
N GLU A 107 -9.77 -9.80 -3.62
CA GLU A 107 -11.21 -9.97 -3.36
C GLU A 107 -12.02 -10.08 -4.66
N GLY A 108 -11.71 -9.28 -5.68
CA GLY A 108 -12.37 -9.37 -6.99
C GLY A 108 -12.05 -10.67 -7.75
N ARG A 109 -10.82 -11.19 -7.58
CA ARG A 109 -10.41 -12.51 -8.11
C ARG A 109 -11.09 -13.63 -7.35
N GLU A 110 -11.07 -13.60 -6.03
CA GLU A 110 -11.72 -14.61 -5.19
C GLU A 110 -13.23 -14.61 -5.40
N ALA A 111 -13.87 -13.45 -5.54
CA ALA A 111 -15.29 -13.34 -5.90
C ALA A 111 -15.57 -13.93 -7.29
N PHE A 112 -14.69 -13.70 -8.27
CA PHE A 112 -14.80 -14.33 -9.58
C PHE A 112 -14.68 -15.86 -9.49
N PHE A 113 -13.66 -16.39 -8.81
CA PHE A 113 -13.48 -17.83 -8.64
C PHE A 113 -14.61 -18.47 -7.81
N ALA A 114 -15.17 -17.78 -6.83
CA ALA A 114 -16.31 -18.24 -6.05
C ALA A 114 -17.62 -18.31 -6.86
N THR A 115 -17.71 -17.58 -7.98
CA THR A 115 -18.86 -17.68 -8.90
C THR A 115 -18.72 -18.83 -9.91
N LEU A 116 -17.52 -19.41 -10.04
CA LEU A 116 -17.29 -20.52 -10.95
C LEU A 116 -17.80 -21.85 -10.35
N PRO A 117 -18.33 -22.76 -11.16
CA PRO A 117 -18.70 -24.10 -10.69
C PRO A 117 -17.44 -24.89 -10.28
N GLU A 118 -17.37 -25.36 -9.04
CA GLU A 118 -16.20 -26.08 -8.52
C GLU A 118 -15.96 -27.44 -9.22
N ASP A 119 -17.02 -28.04 -9.78
CA ASP A 119 -17.00 -29.41 -10.32
C ASP A 119 -17.05 -29.49 -11.86
N ARG A 120 -17.18 -28.37 -12.58
CA ARG A 120 -17.26 -28.38 -14.05
C ARG A 120 -16.65 -27.14 -14.70
N PHE A 121 -15.92 -27.37 -15.78
CA PHE A 121 -15.48 -26.29 -16.67
C PHE A 121 -16.68 -25.73 -17.44
N THR A 122 -16.71 -24.40 -17.60
CA THR A 122 -17.60 -23.77 -18.59
C THR A 122 -17.17 -24.14 -20.02
N PRO A 123 -18.07 -24.00 -21.01
CA PRO A 123 -17.72 -24.22 -22.42
C PRO A 123 -16.54 -23.36 -22.90
N GLU A 124 -16.38 -22.15 -22.34
CA GLU A 124 -15.26 -21.26 -22.65
C GLU A 124 -13.94 -21.77 -22.05
N GLU A 125 -13.97 -22.22 -20.80
CA GLU A 125 -12.81 -22.85 -20.15
C GLU A 125 -12.40 -24.15 -20.83
N GLU A 126 -13.36 -24.97 -21.27
CA GLU A 126 -13.09 -26.21 -21.99
C GLU A 126 -12.39 -25.92 -23.33
N ARG A 127 -12.85 -24.89 -24.06
CA ARG A 127 -12.19 -24.45 -25.30
C ARG A 127 -10.79 -23.92 -25.09
N LEU A 128 -10.59 -23.10 -24.05
CA LEU A 128 -9.26 -22.62 -23.68
C LEU A 128 -8.33 -23.78 -23.30
N ARG A 129 -8.85 -24.77 -22.56
CA ARG A 129 -8.12 -25.98 -22.19
C ARG A 129 -7.72 -26.81 -23.41
N GLU A 130 -8.62 -27.03 -24.35
CA GLU A 130 -8.33 -27.76 -25.59
C GLU A 130 -7.26 -27.05 -26.43
N ALA A 131 -7.36 -25.72 -26.59
CA ALA A 131 -6.35 -24.92 -27.29
C ALA A 131 -4.98 -24.98 -26.61
N LEU A 132 -4.93 -24.89 -25.28
CA LEU A 132 -3.69 -25.01 -24.52
C LEU A 132 -3.07 -26.41 -24.62
N LEU A 133 -3.88 -27.47 -24.58
CA LEU A 133 -3.39 -28.84 -24.72
C LEU A 133 -2.88 -29.11 -26.15
N ALA A 134 -3.54 -28.57 -27.17
CA ALA A 134 -3.08 -28.64 -28.56
C ALA A 134 -1.73 -27.92 -28.74
N PHE A 135 -1.60 -26.72 -28.17
CA PHE A 135 -0.35 -25.95 -28.17
C PHE A 135 0.78 -26.72 -27.45
N LEU A 136 0.52 -27.25 -26.26
CA LEU A 136 1.50 -28.04 -25.50
C LEU A 136 1.89 -29.33 -26.22
N GLY A 137 0.95 -30.00 -26.89
CA GLY A 137 1.21 -31.21 -27.68
C GLY A 137 2.12 -30.98 -28.89
N GLY A 138 2.15 -29.75 -29.43
CA GLY A 138 3.05 -29.34 -30.51
C GLY A 138 4.42 -28.85 -30.04
N CYS A 139 4.60 -28.61 -28.74
CA CYS A 139 5.84 -28.05 -28.19
C CYS A 139 6.87 -29.15 -27.92
N ARG A 140 8.05 -29.02 -28.53
CA ARG A 140 9.18 -29.95 -28.34
C ARG A 140 9.96 -29.68 -27.04
N GLU A 141 9.80 -28.48 -26.49
CA GLU A 141 10.41 -28.00 -25.25
C GLU A 141 9.33 -27.25 -24.44
N PRO A 142 9.44 -27.20 -23.10
CA PRO A 142 8.40 -26.60 -22.25
C PRO A 142 8.20 -25.12 -22.60
N PRO A 143 7.02 -24.72 -23.11
CA PRO A 143 6.78 -23.35 -23.53
C PRO A 143 6.52 -22.44 -22.33
N SER A 144 6.83 -21.16 -22.49
CA SER A 144 6.45 -20.12 -21.53
C SER A 144 5.00 -19.69 -21.71
N LEU A 145 4.42 -19.11 -20.65
CA LEU A 145 3.06 -18.54 -20.70
C LEU A 145 2.93 -17.41 -21.74
N SER A 146 4.01 -16.66 -21.98
CA SER A 146 4.05 -15.64 -23.03
C SER A 146 3.93 -16.23 -24.43
N GLN A 147 4.48 -17.44 -24.65
CA GLN A 147 4.35 -18.15 -25.92
C GLN A 147 2.95 -18.73 -26.11
N ALA A 148 2.37 -19.31 -25.05
CA ALA A 148 0.98 -19.79 -25.10
C ALA A 148 -0.01 -18.65 -25.36
N GLY A 149 0.14 -17.49 -24.71
CA GLY A 149 -0.73 -16.33 -24.95
C GLY A 149 -0.53 -15.64 -26.30
N GLY A 150 0.58 -15.93 -26.98
CA GLY A 150 0.86 -15.46 -28.34
C GLY A 150 0.32 -16.38 -29.44
N ASP A 151 -0.05 -17.61 -29.10
CA ASP A 151 -0.59 -18.60 -30.04
C ASP A 151 -1.97 -18.16 -30.57
N PRO A 152 -2.21 -18.23 -31.90
CA PRO A 152 -3.45 -17.76 -32.50
C PRO A 152 -4.68 -18.57 -32.06
N ASP A 153 -4.54 -19.85 -31.75
CA ASP A 153 -5.65 -20.69 -31.31
C ASP A 153 -5.99 -20.40 -29.84
N VAL A 154 -4.98 -20.29 -28.97
CA VAL A 154 -5.16 -19.89 -27.55
C VAL A 154 -5.70 -18.46 -27.43
N ARG A 155 -5.25 -17.54 -28.30
CA ARG A 155 -5.69 -16.14 -28.27
C ARG A 155 -7.15 -15.97 -28.71
N ARG A 156 -7.68 -16.89 -29.51
CA ARG A 156 -9.07 -16.85 -30.00
C ARG A 156 -10.08 -17.38 -29.00
N THR A 157 -9.63 -18.10 -27.98
CA THR A 157 -10.47 -18.65 -26.90
C THR A 157 -10.51 -17.74 -25.66
N ARG A 158 -9.83 -16.59 -25.71
CA ARG A 158 -9.79 -15.58 -24.64
C ARG A 158 -10.82 -14.48 -24.88
#